data_AF-A0A0J6NBC4-F1
#
_entry.id   AF-A0A0J6NBC4-F1
#
_cell.length_a   1.000
_cell.length_b   1.000
_cell.length_c   1.000
_cell.angle_alpha   90.00
_cell.angle_beta   90.00
_cell.angle_gamma   90.00
#
_symmetry.space_group_name_H-M   'P 1'
#
loop_
_entity.id
_entity.type
_entity.pdbx_description
1 polymer ?
#
loop_
_entity_poly.entity_id
_entity_poly.type
_entity_poly.pdbx_seq_one_letter_code
_entity_poly.pdbx_strand_id
1 'polypeptide(L)'
;MGCKARIRSLISGETHYGECVDLSVDGMALRSSFVPQFGERLSVIVLAPGVGGMPGKPLEAVVEVKRCNEVQRGRIYEIGVRIVQRKG
;
A
#
# COMPACT_ATOMS: atom_id res chain seq x y z
N MET A 1 11.38 5.93 2.07
CA MET A 1 10.77 5.19 3.19
C MET A 1 10.48 3.79 2.65
N GLY A 2 10.65 2.71 3.41
CA GLY A 2 10.45 1.32 2.95
C GLY A 2 9.61 0.55 3.94
N CYS A 3 8.46 1.11 4.29
CA CYS A 3 7.63 0.58 5.38
C CYS A 3 6.91 -0.68 4.92
N LYS A 4 7.00 -1.76 5.67
CA LYS A 4 6.29 -3.00 5.35
C LYS A 4 4.79 -2.73 5.22
N ALA A 5 4.20 -3.22 4.14
CA ALA A 5 2.80 -3.06 3.84
C ALA A 5 2.12 -4.43 3.63
N ARG A 6 0.93 -4.59 4.23
CA ARG A 6 0.00 -5.68 3.92
C ARG A 6 -1.10 -5.12 3.04
N ILE A 7 -1.34 -5.76 1.91
CA ILE A 7 -2.25 -5.28 0.86
C ILE A 7 -3.30 -6.37 0.64
N ARG A 8 -4.56 -6.09 0.96
CA ARG A 8 -5.66 -7.03 0.72
C ARG A 8 -6.56 -6.51 -0.40
N SER A 9 -6.75 -7.30 -1.44
CA SER A 9 -7.76 -7.00 -2.46
C SER A 9 -9.14 -7.12 -1.84
N LEU A 10 -9.99 -6.11 -2.02
CA LEU A 10 -11.39 -6.19 -1.59
C LEU A 10 -12.27 -6.90 -2.61
N ILE A 11 -11.74 -7.21 -3.80
CA ILE A 11 -12.44 -7.98 -4.84
C ILE A 11 -12.19 -9.47 -4.62
N SER A 12 -10.93 -9.91 -4.62
CA SER A 12 -10.60 -11.35 -4.49
C SER A 12 -10.50 -11.80 -3.04
N GLY A 13 -10.30 -10.87 -2.10
CA GLY A 13 -10.01 -11.19 -0.69
C GLY A 13 -8.57 -11.62 -0.43
N GLU A 14 -7.77 -11.82 -1.47
CA GLU A 14 -6.37 -12.25 -1.38
C GLU A 14 -5.49 -11.20 -0.69
N THR A 15 -4.47 -11.68 0.01
CA THR A 15 -3.51 -10.83 0.72
C THR A 15 -2.14 -10.96 0.10
N HIS A 16 -1.57 -9.81 -0.23
CA HIS A 16 -0.24 -9.63 -0.75
C HIS A 16 0.60 -8.79 0.22
N TYR A 17 1.92 -8.87 0.05
CA TYR A 17 2.87 -8.13 0.86
C TYR A 17 3.75 -7.25 -0.03
N GLY A 18 4.23 -6.17 0.55
CA GLY A 18 5.04 -5.20 -0.15
C GLY A 18 5.56 -4.11 0.76
N GLU A 19 5.89 -2.97 0.16
CA GLU A 19 6.42 -1.82 0.87
C GLU A 19 5.66 -0.55 0.48
N CYS A 20 5.37 0.31 1.44
CA CYS A 20 4.98 1.69 1.19
C CYS A 20 6.25 2.51 0.99
N VAL A 21 6.46 2.96 -0.25
CA VAL A 21 7.68 3.68 -0.65
C VAL A 21 7.52 5.19 -0.57
N ASP A 22 6.29 5.67 -0.70
CA ASP A 22 5.90 7.06 -0.55
C ASP A 22 4.54 7.16 0.16
N LEU A 23 4.38 8.13 1.06
CA LEU A 23 3.16 8.35 1.82
C LEU A 23 2.84 9.86 1.85
N SER A 24 1.62 10.19 1.45
CA SER A 24 1.09 11.55 1.35
C SER A 24 -0.24 11.66 2.11
N VAL A 25 -0.79 12.87 2.18
CA VAL A 25 -2.12 13.14 2.77
C VAL A 25 -3.23 12.50 1.93
N ASP A 26 -3.13 12.47 0.60
CA ASP A 26 -4.23 11.98 -0.24
C ASP A 26 -3.94 10.63 -0.90
N GLY A 27 -2.75 10.07 -0.70
CA GLY A 27 -2.32 8.88 -1.40
C GLY A 27 -1.07 8.25 -0.84
N MET A 28 -0.70 7.13 -1.43
CA MET A 28 0.57 6.46 -1.18
C MET A 28 1.04 5.71 -2.44
N ALA A 29 2.33 5.40 -2.49
CA ALA A 29 2.89 4.49 -3.47
C ALA A 29 3.33 3.21 -2.78
N LEU A 30 2.88 2.07 -3.31
CA LEU A 30 3.21 0.74 -2.83
C LEU A 30 4.11 0.04 -3.84
N ARG A 31 5.06 -0.78 -3.39
CA ARG A 31 5.79 -1.73 -4.24
C ARG A 31 5.47 -3.15 -3.83
N SER A 32 5.06 -3.96 -4.80
CA SER A 32 4.73 -5.37 -4.59
C SER A 32 4.85 -6.13 -5.91
N SER A 33 4.88 -7.47 -5.83
CA SER A 33 4.69 -8.33 -6.99
C SER A 33 3.22 -8.47 -7.40
N PHE A 34 2.29 -7.98 -6.57
CA PHE A 34 0.87 -7.90 -6.87
C PHE A 34 0.57 -6.86 -7.96
N VAL A 35 -0.25 -7.24 -8.94
CA VAL A 35 -0.68 -6.37 -10.04
C VAL A 35 -2.20 -6.14 -9.94
N PRO A 36 -2.65 -5.01 -9.37
CA PRO A 36 -4.06 -4.68 -9.28
C PRO A 36 -4.63 -4.04 -10.55
N GLN A 37 -5.95 -3.97 -10.62
CA GLN A 37 -6.67 -3.24 -11.67
C GLN A 37 -6.81 -1.75 -11.33
N PHE A 38 -6.93 -0.90 -12.37
CA PHE A 38 -7.26 0.51 -12.16
C PHE A 38 -8.64 0.65 -11.50
N GLY A 39 -8.76 1.51 -10.48
CA GLY A 39 -10.00 1.70 -9.71
C GLY A 39 -10.26 0.61 -8.67
N GLU A 40 -9.45 -0.44 -8.59
CA GLU A 40 -9.59 -1.49 -7.58
C GLU A 40 -9.44 -0.91 -6.17
N ARG A 41 -10.30 -1.33 -5.25
CA ARG A 41 -10.20 -0.96 -3.83
C ARG A 41 -9.39 -1.99 -3.06
N LEU A 42 -8.43 -1.49 -2.29
CA LEU A 42 -7.54 -2.31 -1.47
C LEU A 42 -7.66 -1.89 -0.01
N SER A 43 -7.59 -2.85 0.91
CA SER A 43 -7.36 -2.58 2.33
C SER A 43 -5.86 -2.70 2.59
N VAL A 44 -5.24 -1.60 3.02
CA VAL A 44 -3.80 -1.51 3.22
C VAL A 44 -3.49 -1.25 4.69
N ILE A 45 -2.50 -1.97 5.21
CA ILE A 45 -1.88 -1.68 6.49
C ILE A 45 -0.40 -1.39 6.25
N VAL A 46 0.05 -0.20 6.65
CA VAL A 46 1.47 0.20 6.59
C VAL A 46 2.02 0.23 8.02
N LEU A 47 3.09 -0.52 8.24
CA LEU A 47 3.79 -0.53 9.53
C LEU A 47 4.74 0.68 9.59
N ALA A 48 4.32 1.71 10.32
CA ALA A 48 5.16 2.88 10.58
C ALA A 48 6.38 2.47 11.43
N PRO A 49 7.57 3.02 11.15
CA PRO A 49 8.73 2.78 11.99
C PRO A 49 8.50 3.39 13.37
N GLY A 50 9.05 2.74 14.40
CA GLY A 50 9.08 3.31 15.75
C GLY A 50 9.97 4.54 15.84
N VAL A 51 9.70 5.42 16.80
CA VAL A 51 10.51 6.61 17.12
C VAL A 51 10.90 6.57 18.58
N GLY A 52 12.19 6.71 18.89
CA GLY A 52 12.67 6.77 20.28
C GLY A 52 12.36 5.51 21.11
N GLY A 53 12.31 4.33 20.48
CA GLY A 53 11.96 3.07 21.15
C GLY A 53 10.46 2.82 21.32
N MET A 54 9.59 3.77 20.96
CA MET A 54 8.14 3.55 20.93
C MET A 54 7.70 2.87 19.63
N PRO A 55 6.80 1.88 19.68
CA PRO A 55 6.26 1.27 18.48
C PRO A 55 5.47 2.29 17.66
N GLY A 56 5.71 2.34 16.35
CA GLY A 56 4.94 3.17 15.44
C GLY A 56 3.50 2.65 15.33
N LYS A 57 2.51 3.54 15.40
CA LYS A 57 1.11 3.17 15.16
C LYS A 57 0.95 2.79 13.67
N PRO A 58 0.45 1.59 13.34
CA PRO A 58 0.17 1.23 11.95
C PRO A 58 -0.83 2.21 11.32
N LEU A 59 -0.62 2.53 10.04
CA LEU A 59 -1.63 3.21 9.24
C LEU A 59 -2.51 2.14 8.60
N GLU A 60 -3.81 2.19 8.89
CA GLU A 60 -4.82 1.37 8.24
C GLU A 60 -5.68 2.24 7.31
N ALA A 61 -5.83 1.84 6.06
CA ALA A 61 -6.60 2.61 5.09
C ALA A 61 -7.28 1.72 4.04
N VAL A 62 -8.42 2.20 3.53
CA VAL A 62 -8.97 1.76 2.25
C VAL A 62 -8.50 2.73 1.19
N VAL A 63 -7.93 2.19 0.11
CA VAL A 63 -7.35 2.96 -0.98
C VAL A 63 -7.93 2.52 -2.31
N GLU A 64 -7.82 3.38 -3.33
CA GLU A 64 -8.25 3.12 -4.70
C GLU A 64 -7.07 3.26 -5.66
N VAL A 65 -6.85 2.25 -6.50
CA VAL A 65 -5.72 2.20 -7.43
C VAL A 65 -5.89 3.23 -8.54
N LYS A 66 -4.84 4.02 -8.78
CA LYS A 66 -4.78 5.07 -9.81
C LYS A 66 -3.71 4.86 -10.87
N ARG A 67 -2.67 4.08 -10.56
CA ARG A 67 -1.63 3.68 -11.52
C ARG A 67 -0.96 2.39 -11.05
N CYS A 68 -0.44 1.62 -11.98
CA CYS A 68 0.38 0.44 -11.72
C CYS A 68 1.47 0.39 -12.79
N ASN A 69 2.72 0.63 -12.40
CA ASN A 69 3.85 0.71 -13.31
C ASN A 69 4.86 -0.37 -12.96
N GLU A 70 5.37 -1.08 -13.96
CA GLU A 70 6.48 -2.01 -13.77
C GLU A 70 7.76 -1.24 -13.41
N VAL A 71 8.40 -1.61 -12.29
CA VAL A 71 9.70 -1.03 -11.87
C VAL A 71 10.82 -2.05 -11.88
N GLN A 72 10.50 -3.34 -11.81
CA GLN A 72 11.40 -4.44 -12.10
C GLN A 72 10.69 -5.46 -12.97
N ARG A 73 11.26 -5.72 -14.15
CA ARG A 73 10.65 -6.54 -15.20
C ARG A 73 10.13 -7.88 -14.68
N GLY A 74 8.82 -8.09 -14.80
CA GLY A 74 8.08 -9.30 -14.42
C GLY A 74 8.07 -9.60 -12.92
N ARG A 75 8.49 -8.67 -12.06
CA ARG A 75 8.75 -8.95 -10.64
C ARG A 75 8.13 -7.95 -9.68
N ILE A 76 8.37 -6.67 -9.87
CA ILE A 76 7.96 -5.62 -8.93
C ILE A 76 7.27 -4.49 -9.69
N TYR A 77 6.14 -4.09 -9.15
CA TYR A 77 5.30 -3.02 -9.66
C TYR A 77 5.15 -1.95 -8.60
N GLU A 78 5.20 -0.69 -9.02
CA GLU A 78 4.84 0.45 -8.20
C GLU A 78 3.38 0.83 -8.46
N ILE A 79 2.58 0.74 -7.41
CA ILE A 79 1.14 0.94 -7.40
C ILE A 79 0.88 2.28 -6.72
N GLY A 80 0.42 3.26 -7.49
CA GLY A 80 -0.01 4.54 -6.94
C GLY A 80 -1.50 4.49 -6.60
N VAL A 81 -1.83 4.85 -5.36
CA VAL A 81 -3.20 4.77 -4.84
C VAL A 81 -3.63 6.09 -4.21
N ARG A 82 -4.94 6.36 -4.26
CA ARG A 82 -5.60 7.44 -3.51
C ARG A 82 -6.20 6.88 -2.23
N ILE A 83 -6.02 7.55 -1.10
CA ILE A 83 -6.68 7.18 0.16
C ILE A 83 -8.16 7.56 0.07
N VAL A 84 -9.04 6.58 0.26
CA VAL A 84 -10.49 6.77 0.27
C VAL A 84 -11.00 6.88 1.70
N GLN A 85 -10.44 6.08 2.61
CA GLN A 85 -10.82 6.07 4.01
C GLN A 85 -9.62 5.71 4.87
N ARG A 86 -9.41 6.44 5.98
CA ARG A 86 -8.48 6.03 7.04
C ARG A 86 -9.26 5.28 8.12
N LYS A 87 -8.68 4.21 8.64
CA LYS A 87 -9.17 3.49 9.83
C LYS A 87 -8.27 3.89 10.99
N GLY A 88 -8.89 4.42 12.04
CA GLY A 88 -8.22 5.04 13.19
C GLY A 88 -8.28 4.19 14.44
#